data_AF-A0A939DCR4-F1
#
_entry.id   AF-A0A939DCR4-F1
#
_cell.length_a   1.000
_cell.length_b   1.000
_cell.length_c   1.000
_cell.angle_alpha   90.00
_cell.angle_beta   90.00
_cell.angle_gamma   90.00
#
_symmetry.space_group_name_H-M   'P 1'
#
loop_
_entity.id
_entity.type
_entity.pdbx_description
1 polymer ?
#
loop_
_entity_poly.entity_id
_entity_poly.type
_entity_poly.pdbx_seq_one_letter_code
_entity_poly.pdbx_strand_id
1 'polypeptide(L)'
;MRILVYSETSGASVAANLGMAEYSYFFILDKYQPVLEQLGRVQRVEDPELEVDALYEEARREGERCVFLSFTPPHRTARNLRCPTVAVLAWEFDRIPNESWDDNPWNDWVRAIREIGAVVTISDYATRIIRRQVGRGVLVETVPAPIAAVGEGLGGWRSLLSNVGHRAHASAHVPGTTRELDLEAGIIDTRALAIDAEGVSPLSETGSGVYHAGRRWEGDPVSWDFSLEGGGDSQYLLGFYEEEHWGSWSKTARPSVILPWLLTGPLVLDLEVQAYGDNVDRELRIVIGRCEQRLILPASLRRFSLAFEVPEDGATRIQFYGLAAIAASGARDHRTLGLGLASLRLRRPEGSGGSAAPSTAATGLINAAVQRLQLDGTVYTSVFNPVDGRKNWEDMVTAFCWAFRDDPRKTLVLKMSHHNRSTFLGKLLLLFSRLSPFRCRIVALHGFLPDQQLRELMSATDFFVNTSLAEGQCLPLLEFMAEGVPAISPDHTAMATYINDRNSYVVRSSEQPHIWPNDPRRAYRTVSHRIDWDDLRRCYLASAEVTPDRYQAMSQAASSEVRRHYSTDRVYRQLRRVLRKASARRGA
;
A
#
# COMPACT_ATOMS: atom_id res chain seq x y z
N MET A 1 3.73 -36.95 2.56
CA MET A 1 4.49 -36.15 1.57
C MET A 1 5.00 -34.94 2.32
N ARG A 2 6.30 -34.67 2.21
CA ARG A 2 6.94 -33.50 2.79
C ARG A 2 6.88 -32.34 1.82
N ILE A 3 6.49 -31.18 2.30
CA ILE A 3 6.37 -29.95 1.50
C ILE A 3 7.28 -28.91 2.14
N LEU A 4 8.38 -28.59 1.47
CA LEU A 4 9.28 -27.54 1.91
C LEU A 4 8.77 -26.21 1.36
N VAL A 5 8.73 -25.16 2.19
CA VAL A 5 8.25 -23.83 1.78
C VAL A 5 9.26 -22.75 2.16
N TYR A 6 9.43 -21.77 1.27
CA TYR A 6 10.28 -20.61 1.51
C TYR A 6 9.62 -19.33 1.01
N SER A 7 9.74 -18.26 1.78
CA SER A 7 9.54 -16.87 1.36
C SER A 7 10.60 -16.01 2.03
N GLU A 8 11.16 -15.04 1.30
CA GLU A 8 12.24 -14.17 1.79
C GLU A 8 11.81 -13.34 3.01
N THR A 9 10.56 -12.85 3.02
CA THR A 9 9.95 -12.24 4.21
C THR A 9 9.34 -13.31 5.11
N SER A 10 9.49 -13.17 6.44
CA SER A 10 8.95 -14.06 7.46
C SER A 10 7.90 -13.37 8.33
N GLY A 11 7.15 -14.13 9.12
CA GLY A 11 6.15 -13.55 10.03
C GLY A 11 6.77 -12.62 11.08
N ALA A 12 8.02 -12.84 11.48
CA ALA A 12 8.74 -11.96 12.38
C ALA A 12 9.13 -10.62 11.74
N SER A 13 9.31 -10.58 10.41
CA SER A 13 9.73 -9.39 9.68
C SER A 13 8.61 -8.72 8.88
N VAL A 14 7.44 -9.35 8.73
CA VAL A 14 6.33 -8.81 7.91
C VAL A 14 5.84 -7.45 8.37
N ALA A 15 5.79 -7.21 9.68
CA ALA A 15 5.32 -5.93 10.21
C ALA A 15 6.29 -4.78 9.86
N ALA A 16 7.61 -5.05 9.94
CA ALA A 16 8.65 -4.09 9.55
C ALA A 16 8.76 -3.94 8.03
N ASN A 17 8.47 -5.01 7.27
CA ASN A 17 8.60 -5.06 5.81
C ASN A 17 7.28 -4.82 5.06
N LEU A 18 6.21 -4.47 5.77
CA LEU A 18 4.89 -4.23 5.19
C LEU A 18 4.96 -3.03 4.22
N GLY A 19 4.90 -3.30 2.92
CA GLY A 19 4.97 -2.28 1.89
C GLY A 19 6.14 -2.38 0.89
N MET A 20 7.15 -3.21 1.16
CA MET A 20 8.32 -3.47 0.27
C MET A 20 7.99 -4.32 -0.98
N ALA A 21 8.92 -4.53 -1.93
CA ALA A 21 8.59 -5.26 -3.16
C ALA A 21 8.25 -6.76 -2.91
N GLU A 22 8.88 -7.38 -1.91
CA GLU A 22 8.87 -8.83 -1.70
C GLU A 22 7.82 -9.34 -0.69
N TYR A 23 7.14 -8.47 0.07
CA TYR A 23 6.20 -8.91 1.11
C TYR A 23 4.98 -9.66 0.56
N SER A 24 4.62 -9.44 -0.70
CA SER A 24 3.41 -10.03 -1.31
C SER A 24 3.48 -11.57 -1.34
N TYR A 25 4.67 -12.13 -1.54
CA TYR A 25 4.90 -13.58 -1.53
C TYR A 25 4.63 -14.22 -0.16
N PHE A 26 4.91 -13.50 0.93
CA PHE A 26 4.60 -13.97 2.27
C PHE A 26 3.09 -14.09 2.49
N PHE A 27 2.30 -13.12 2.05
CA PHE A 27 0.83 -13.21 2.13
C PHE A 27 0.27 -14.31 1.24
N ILE A 28 0.86 -14.56 0.07
CA ILE A 28 0.47 -15.70 -0.77
C ILE A 28 0.79 -17.01 -0.04
N LEU A 29 2.00 -17.19 0.51
CA LEU A 29 2.35 -18.39 1.28
C LEU A 29 1.39 -18.60 2.46
N ASP A 30 1.07 -17.54 3.21
CA ASP A 30 0.10 -17.58 4.31
C ASP A 30 -1.27 -18.11 3.86
N LYS A 31 -1.78 -17.65 2.71
CA LYS A 31 -3.03 -18.18 2.14
C LYS A 31 -2.92 -19.66 1.76
N TYR A 32 -1.79 -20.12 1.23
CA TYR A 32 -1.62 -21.51 0.83
C TYR A 32 -1.44 -22.45 2.03
N GLN A 33 -0.93 -21.95 3.15
CA GLN A 33 -0.51 -22.77 4.28
C GLN A 33 -1.60 -23.75 4.77
N PRO A 34 -2.85 -23.34 5.02
CA PRO A 34 -3.91 -24.28 5.43
C PRO A 34 -4.17 -25.40 4.41
N VAL A 35 -4.07 -25.09 3.11
CA VAL A 35 -4.24 -26.08 2.04
C VAL A 35 -3.05 -27.04 1.95
N LEU A 36 -1.84 -26.52 2.14
CA LEU A 36 -0.61 -27.32 2.13
C LEU A 36 -0.56 -28.30 3.31
N GLU A 37 -0.98 -27.88 4.50
CA GLU A 37 -1.05 -28.72 5.70
C GLU A 37 -2.05 -29.88 5.53
N GLN A 38 -3.12 -29.69 4.76
CA GLN A 38 -4.04 -30.78 4.38
C GLN A 38 -3.44 -31.76 3.36
N LEU A 39 -2.42 -31.35 2.60
CA LEU A 39 -1.80 -32.15 1.54
C LEU A 39 -0.57 -32.94 2.04
N GLY A 40 0.06 -32.50 3.11
CA GLY A 40 1.26 -33.14 3.66
C GLY A 40 1.89 -32.38 4.82
N ARG A 41 3.04 -32.86 5.29
CA ARG A 41 3.82 -32.21 6.34
C ARG A 41 4.53 -30.99 5.75
N VAL A 42 4.11 -29.80 6.14
CA VAL A 42 4.73 -28.54 5.73
C VAL A 42 5.92 -28.24 6.63
N GLN A 43 7.06 -27.92 6.04
CA GLN A 43 8.26 -27.50 6.75
C GLN A 43 8.81 -26.24 6.09
N ARG A 44 8.95 -25.17 6.89
CA ARG A 44 9.56 -23.92 6.44
C ARG A 44 11.08 -24.07 6.47
N VAL A 45 11.75 -23.53 5.45
CA VAL A 45 13.21 -23.39 5.41
C VAL A 45 13.59 -21.91 5.54
N GLU A 46 14.77 -21.62 6.05
CA GLU A 46 15.32 -20.26 6.19
C GLU A 46 16.38 -19.98 5.13
N ASP A 47 17.23 -20.97 4.84
CA ASP A 47 18.22 -20.95 3.77
C ASP A 47 17.98 -22.12 2.81
N PRO A 48 17.27 -21.88 1.69
CA PRO A 48 16.99 -22.92 0.73
C PRO A 48 18.22 -23.57 0.10
N GLU A 49 19.34 -22.85 -0.01
CA GLU A 49 20.56 -23.37 -0.64
C GLU A 49 21.27 -24.39 0.27
N LEU A 50 21.16 -24.21 1.59
CA LEU A 50 21.77 -25.10 2.58
C LEU A 50 20.82 -26.23 3.04
N GLU A 51 19.53 -25.94 3.20
CA GLU A 51 18.61 -26.84 3.91
C GLU A 51 17.82 -27.79 3.00
N VAL A 52 17.40 -27.33 1.81
CA VAL A 52 16.38 -28.05 1.02
C VAL A 52 16.83 -29.45 0.63
N ASP A 53 18.07 -29.59 0.16
CA ASP A 53 18.60 -30.88 -0.28
C ASP A 53 18.88 -31.83 0.88
N ALA A 54 19.27 -31.31 2.05
CA ALA A 54 19.44 -32.13 3.25
C ALA A 54 18.10 -32.73 3.71
N LEU A 55 17.05 -31.91 3.75
CA LEU A 55 15.69 -32.32 4.10
C LEU A 55 15.06 -33.23 3.03
N TYR A 56 15.40 -33.01 1.76
CA TYR A 56 14.99 -33.89 0.67
C TYR A 56 15.58 -35.30 0.82
N GLU A 57 16.88 -35.42 1.11
CA GLU A 57 17.52 -36.73 1.32
C GLU A 57 17.02 -37.42 2.59
N GLU A 58 16.67 -36.67 3.63
CA GLU A 58 16.00 -37.23 4.82
C GLU A 58 14.62 -37.82 4.47
N ALA A 59 13.78 -37.06 3.78
CA ALA A 59 12.46 -37.54 3.35
C ALA A 59 12.58 -38.79 2.45
N ARG A 60 13.58 -38.83 1.56
CA ARG A 60 13.85 -40.01 0.73
C ARG A 60 14.25 -41.23 1.55
N ARG A 61 15.07 -41.07 2.59
CA ARG A 61 15.44 -42.15 3.53
C ARG A 61 14.23 -42.69 4.28
N GLU A 62 13.25 -41.84 4.58
CA GLU A 62 11.98 -42.21 5.20
C GLU A 62 10.95 -42.81 4.22
N GLY A 63 11.27 -42.90 2.92
CA GLY A 63 10.32 -43.35 1.88
C GLY A 63 9.22 -42.34 1.56
N GLU A 64 9.37 -41.08 2.00
CA GLU A 64 8.43 -40.00 1.81
C GLU A 64 8.76 -39.18 0.54
N ARG A 65 7.73 -38.84 -0.27
CA ARG A 65 7.90 -37.88 -1.36
C ARG A 65 8.13 -36.48 -0.81
N CYS A 66 9.05 -35.73 -1.39
CA CYS A 66 9.36 -34.35 -1.00
C CYS A 66 9.35 -33.41 -2.21
N VAL A 67 8.80 -32.22 -2.04
CA VAL A 67 8.75 -31.13 -3.03
C VAL A 67 9.07 -29.81 -2.33
N PHE A 68 9.82 -28.94 -3.01
CA PHE A 68 10.09 -27.59 -2.56
C PHE A 68 9.22 -26.57 -3.32
N LEU A 69 8.45 -25.76 -2.58
CA LEU A 69 7.68 -24.63 -3.10
C LEU A 69 8.39 -23.32 -2.74
N SER A 70 8.91 -22.64 -3.75
CA SER A 70 9.59 -21.36 -3.57
C SER A 70 8.63 -20.21 -3.85
N PHE A 71 8.26 -19.44 -2.83
CA PHE A 71 7.46 -18.22 -2.95
C PHE A 71 8.41 -17.03 -3.11
N THR A 72 9.11 -17.01 -4.24
CA THR A 72 10.02 -15.94 -4.65
C THR A 72 9.94 -15.75 -6.16
N PRO A 73 10.36 -14.58 -6.69
CA PRO A 73 10.56 -14.41 -8.12
C PRO A 73 11.54 -15.44 -8.69
N PRO A 74 11.41 -15.89 -9.96
CA PRO A 74 12.23 -16.96 -10.53
C PRO A 74 13.74 -16.72 -10.44
N HIS A 75 14.17 -15.47 -10.60
CA HIS A 75 15.58 -15.09 -10.51
C HIS A 75 16.17 -15.23 -9.08
N ARG A 76 15.32 -15.31 -8.05
CA ARG A 76 15.70 -15.52 -6.64
C ARG A 76 15.37 -16.92 -6.12
N THR A 77 14.69 -17.75 -6.88
CA THR A 77 14.47 -19.15 -6.49
C THR A 77 15.80 -19.88 -6.45
N ALA A 78 16.08 -20.59 -5.36
CA ALA A 78 17.28 -21.42 -5.23
C ALA A 78 17.35 -22.47 -6.35
N ARG A 79 18.55 -22.68 -6.87
CA ARG A 79 18.79 -23.41 -8.13
C ARG A 79 19.68 -24.62 -7.88
N ASN A 80 19.76 -25.52 -8.87
CA ASN A 80 20.58 -26.74 -8.81
C ASN A 80 20.28 -27.66 -7.61
N LEU A 81 19.04 -27.63 -7.12
CA LEU A 81 18.58 -28.50 -6.04
C LEU A 81 18.20 -29.88 -6.60
N ARG A 82 18.57 -30.95 -5.88
CA ARG A 82 18.09 -32.31 -6.15
C ARG A 82 16.61 -32.47 -5.82
N CYS A 83 16.11 -31.67 -4.89
CA CYS A 83 14.69 -31.62 -4.55
C CYS A 83 13.86 -31.07 -5.73
N PRO A 84 12.77 -31.75 -6.16
CA PRO A 84 11.85 -31.21 -7.14
C PRO A 84 11.31 -29.84 -6.70
N THR A 85 11.68 -28.80 -7.43
CA THR A 85 11.37 -27.42 -7.08
C THR A 85 10.25 -26.88 -7.96
N VAL A 86 9.33 -26.13 -7.35
CA VAL A 86 8.25 -25.40 -8.03
C VAL A 86 8.29 -23.96 -7.55
N ALA A 87 8.53 -23.03 -8.47
CA ALA A 87 8.39 -21.61 -8.16
C ALA A 87 6.90 -21.24 -8.13
N VAL A 88 6.44 -20.54 -7.10
CA VAL A 88 5.12 -19.92 -7.04
C VAL A 88 5.29 -18.46 -7.43
N LEU A 89 4.65 -18.02 -8.51
CA LEU A 89 4.87 -16.73 -9.13
C LEU A 89 3.59 -15.90 -9.23
N ALA A 90 3.66 -14.67 -8.73
CA ALA A 90 2.67 -13.63 -9.00
C ALA A 90 3.17 -12.73 -10.14
N TRP A 91 2.37 -12.59 -11.19
CA TRP A 91 2.70 -11.72 -12.32
C TRP A 91 1.45 -11.07 -12.92
N GLU A 92 1.54 -9.79 -13.22
CA GLU A 92 0.39 -8.96 -13.60
C GLU A 92 0.53 -8.27 -14.97
N PHE A 93 1.71 -8.32 -15.59
CA PHE A 93 1.95 -7.65 -16.88
C PHE A 93 1.94 -8.61 -18.06
N ASP A 94 1.82 -8.11 -19.28
CA ASP A 94 1.69 -8.92 -20.51
C ASP A 94 2.97 -9.71 -20.89
N ARG A 95 4.11 -9.37 -20.29
CA ARG A 95 5.41 -9.99 -20.56
C ARG A 95 6.29 -10.08 -19.32
N ILE A 96 6.80 -11.28 -18.98
CA ILE A 96 7.84 -11.47 -17.95
C ILE A 96 9.23 -11.04 -18.46
N PRO A 97 10.17 -10.65 -17.57
CA PRO A 97 11.56 -10.38 -17.94
C PRO A 97 12.17 -11.47 -18.81
N ASN A 98 12.67 -11.09 -19.98
CA ASN A 98 13.23 -12.00 -20.97
C ASN A 98 14.56 -11.49 -21.55
N GLU A 99 15.24 -10.63 -20.79
CA GLU A 99 16.55 -10.06 -21.10
C GLU A 99 17.41 -10.17 -19.85
N SER A 100 18.73 -10.24 -20.05
CA SER A 100 19.70 -10.12 -18.96
C SER A 100 20.21 -8.69 -18.85
N TRP A 101 20.55 -8.26 -17.64
CA TRP A 101 21.19 -6.98 -17.34
C TRP A 101 22.15 -7.14 -16.15
N ASP A 102 23.06 -6.18 -15.95
CA ASP A 102 24.07 -6.16 -14.88
C ASP A 102 24.92 -7.44 -14.79
N ASP A 103 25.28 -8.01 -15.94
CA ASP A 103 26.01 -9.29 -16.06
C ASP A 103 25.37 -10.47 -15.30
N ASN A 104 24.10 -10.34 -14.93
CA ASN A 104 23.34 -11.38 -14.24
C ASN A 104 22.36 -12.05 -15.22
N PRO A 105 22.66 -13.28 -15.69
CA PRO A 105 21.81 -13.98 -16.65
C PRO A 105 20.44 -14.35 -16.07
N TRP A 106 20.29 -14.34 -14.74
CA TRP A 106 19.06 -14.74 -14.05
C TRP A 106 17.98 -13.67 -14.06
N ASN A 107 18.36 -12.44 -14.40
CA ASN A 107 17.42 -11.37 -14.69
C ASN A 107 16.50 -11.71 -15.88
N ASP A 108 16.93 -12.62 -16.77
CA ASP A 108 16.04 -13.27 -17.72
C ASP A 108 15.22 -14.35 -17.00
N TRP A 109 13.97 -14.02 -16.64
CA TRP A 109 13.08 -14.94 -15.96
C TRP A 109 12.63 -16.09 -16.84
N VAL A 110 12.64 -15.94 -18.18
CA VAL A 110 12.39 -17.05 -19.10
C VAL A 110 13.47 -18.12 -18.93
N ARG A 111 14.73 -17.70 -18.83
CA ARG A 111 15.87 -18.59 -18.54
C ARG A 111 15.73 -19.24 -17.15
N ALA A 112 15.46 -18.44 -16.11
CA ALA A 112 15.31 -18.96 -14.75
C ALA A 112 14.18 -20.01 -14.65
N ILE A 113 13.00 -19.74 -15.24
CA ILE A 113 11.87 -20.69 -15.24
C ILE A 113 12.21 -21.98 -16.00
N ARG A 114 12.98 -21.90 -17.10
CA ARG A 114 13.41 -23.10 -17.83
C ARG A 114 14.33 -23.99 -17.00
N GLU A 115 15.22 -23.39 -16.21
CA GLU A 115 16.09 -24.14 -15.31
C GLU A 115 15.31 -24.77 -14.15
N ILE A 116 14.41 -24.02 -13.51
CA ILE A 116 13.54 -24.55 -12.44
C ILE A 116 12.63 -25.67 -12.97
N GLY A 117 12.16 -25.53 -14.21
CA GLY A 117 11.37 -26.54 -14.93
C GLY A 117 9.91 -26.63 -14.48
N ALA A 118 9.52 -26.10 -13.33
CA ALA A 118 8.13 -26.04 -12.87
C ALA A 118 7.78 -24.69 -12.20
N VAL A 119 6.64 -24.12 -12.58
CA VAL A 119 6.10 -22.90 -12.01
C VAL A 119 4.58 -23.01 -11.83
N VAL A 120 4.12 -22.54 -10.68
CA VAL A 120 2.71 -22.31 -10.37
C VAL A 120 2.45 -20.82 -10.43
N THR A 121 1.44 -20.40 -11.16
CA THR A 121 0.99 -19.00 -11.17
C THR A 121 -0.31 -18.85 -10.42
N ILE A 122 -0.54 -17.64 -9.87
CA ILE A 122 -1.78 -17.35 -9.14
C ILE A 122 -2.96 -16.90 -10.02
N SER A 123 -2.76 -16.76 -11.34
CA SER A 123 -3.84 -16.47 -12.30
C SER A 123 -3.64 -17.13 -13.66
N ASP A 124 -4.74 -17.37 -14.36
CA ASP A 124 -4.73 -17.89 -15.73
C ASP A 124 -4.09 -16.91 -16.72
N TYR A 125 -4.21 -15.60 -16.44
CA TYR A 125 -3.55 -14.54 -17.19
C TYR A 125 -2.03 -14.75 -17.21
N ALA A 126 -1.40 -14.88 -16.03
CA ALA A 126 0.04 -15.12 -15.90
C ALA A 126 0.45 -16.47 -16.52
N THR A 127 -0.31 -17.55 -16.29
CA THR A 127 -0.02 -18.86 -16.89
C THR A 127 0.02 -18.78 -18.42
N ARG A 128 -0.92 -18.07 -19.04
CA ARG A 128 -0.97 -17.91 -20.50
C ARG A 128 0.25 -17.18 -21.03
N ILE A 129 0.70 -16.12 -20.36
CA ILE A 129 1.87 -15.32 -20.75
C ILE A 129 3.15 -16.12 -20.61
N ILE A 130 3.34 -16.76 -19.47
CA ILE A 130 4.53 -17.55 -19.19
C ILE A 130 4.63 -18.71 -20.17
N ARG A 131 3.55 -19.45 -20.43
CA ARG A 131 3.54 -20.54 -21.44
C ARG A 131 3.97 -20.07 -22.82
N ARG A 132 3.57 -18.86 -23.24
CA ARG A 132 3.96 -18.29 -24.54
C ARG A 132 5.47 -17.98 -24.59
N GLN A 133 6.05 -17.48 -23.50
CA GLN A 133 7.47 -17.07 -23.47
C GLN A 133 8.43 -18.24 -23.19
N VAL A 134 8.10 -19.16 -22.28
CA VAL A 134 9.02 -20.25 -21.89
C VAL A 134 9.03 -21.42 -22.87
N GLY A 135 7.92 -21.66 -23.57
CA GLY A 135 7.78 -22.75 -24.54
C GLY A 135 7.47 -24.11 -23.90
N ARG A 136 7.77 -25.20 -24.61
CA ARG A 136 7.50 -26.59 -24.18
C ARG A 136 8.53 -27.07 -23.14
N GLY A 137 8.18 -28.08 -22.34
CA GLY A 137 9.08 -28.74 -21.38
C GLY A 137 8.93 -28.25 -19.92
N VAL A 138 8.50 -27.01 -19.72
CA VAL A 138 8.22 -26.46 -18.39
C VAL A 138 6.78 -26.82 -17.95
N LEU A 139 6.60 -27.24 -16.69
CA LEU A 139 5.27 -27.37 -16.08
C LEU A 139 4.81 -25.98 -15.64
N VAL A 140 3.85 -25.41 -16.35
CA VAL A 140 3.23 -24.13 -15.99
C VAL A 140 1.76 -24.40 -15.69
N GLU A 141 1.32 -24.22 -14.45
CA GLU A 141 -0.05 -24.48 -14.01
C GLU A 141 -0.59 -23.32 -13.18
N THR A 142 -1.88 -23.01 -13.34
CA THR A 142 -2.57 -22.06 -12.46
C THR A 142 -3.04 -22.77 -11.21
N VAL A 143 -2.65 -22.23 -10.06
CA VAL A 143 -3.27 -22.50 -8.76
C VAL A 143 -3.42 -21.13 -8.12
N PRO A 144 -4.63 -20.57 -7.97
CA PRO A 144 -4.79 -19.27 -7.32
C PRO A 144 -4.53 -19.36 -5.83
N ALA A 145 -4.26 -18.23 -5.19
CA ALA A 145 -4.29 -18.14 -3.74
C ALA A 145 -5.73 -18.37 -3.25
N PRO A 146 -5.94 -19.24 -2.24
CA PRO A 146 -7.27 -19.56 -1.76
C PRO A 146 -7.87 -18.38 -1.00
N ILE A 147 -9.18 -18.25 -1.13
CA ILE A 147 -10.02 -17.36 -0.35
C ILE A 147 -10.86 -18.22 0.58
N ALA A 148 -10.67 -18.03 1.89
CA ALA A 148 -11.42 -18.76 2.92
C ALA A 148 -12.92 -18.45 2.81
N ALA A 149 -13.77 -19.41 3.18
CA ALA A 149 -15.20 -19.17 3.20
C ALA A 149 -15.58 -18.19 4.32
N VAL A 150 -16.70 -17.48 4.13
CA VAL A 150 -17.29 -16.60 5.15
C VAL A 150 -17.45 -17.36 6.46
N GLY A 151 -16.79 -16.91 7.52
CA GLY A 151 -16.86 -17.50 8.87
C GLY A 151 -15.85 -18.63 9.14
N GLU A 152 -15.12 -19.13 8.15
CA GLU A 152 -13.87 -19.85 8.40
C GLU A 152 -12.83 -18.79 8.78
N GLY A 153 -12.17 -18.95 9.93
CA GLY A 153 -11.09 -18.04 10.31
C GLY A 153 -10.11 -17.87 9.16
N LEU A 154 -9.51 -16.67 9.03
CA LEU A 154 -8.37 -16.44 8.16
C LEU A 154 -7.21 -17.27 8.72
N GLY A 155 -7.20 -18.56 8.42
CA GLY A 155 -6.18 -19.51 8.86
C GLY A 155 -4.83 -19.06 8.33
N GLY A 156 -3.87 -18.89 9.24
CA GLY A 156 -2.56 -18.29 8.97
C GLY A 156 -1.95 -17.72 10.24
N TRP A 157 -0.77 -17.11 10.17
CA TRP A 157 -0.14 -16.45 11.33
C TRP A 157 -1.02 -15.34 11.92
N ARG A 158 -1.98 -14.81 11.15
CA ARG A 158 -3.02 -13.88 11.62
C ARG A 158 -3.88 -14.48 12.76
N SER A 159 -4.06 -15.79 12.77
CA SER A 159 -4.73 -16.54 13.85
C SER A 159 -3.89 -16.67 15.13
N LEU A 160 -2.56 -16.56 15.08
CA LEU A 160 -1.69 -16.74 16.26
C LEU A 160 -1.73 -15.55 17.23
N LEU A 161 -2.41 -14.46 16.86
CA LEU A 161 -2.59 -13.26 17.69
C LEU A 161 -4.03 -13.07 18.20
N SER A 162 -4.97 -13.98 17.90
CA SER A 162 -6.38 -13.82 18.28
C SER A 162 -6.98 -15.07 18.92
N ASN A 163 -7.19 -15.03 20.23
CA ASN A 163 -8.02 -15.98 20.99
C ASN A 163 -9.37 -15.32 21.32
N VAL A 164 -10.30 -15.19 20.37
CA VAL A 164 -11.69 -14.82 20.72
C VAL A 164 -12.71 -15.44 19.75
N GLY A 165 -13.77 -15.99 20.34
CA GLY A 165 -14.82 -16.77 19.69
C GLY A 165 -15.66 -16.03 18.64
N HIS A 166 -16.20 -16.82 17.73
CA HIS A 166 -16.94 -16.38 16.55
C HIS A 166 -18.37 -15.97 16.87
N ARG A 167 -18.82 -14.82 16.37
CA ARG A 167 -20.23 -14.51 16.15
C ARG A 167 -20.47 -14.31 14.65
N ALA A 168 -21.37 -15.10 14.09
CA ALA A 168 -21.82 -14.96 12.72
C ALA A 168 -22.74 -13.73 12.61
N HIS A 169 -22.37 -12.77 11.77
CA HIS A 169 -23.25 -11.67 11.39
C HIS A 169 -23.31 -11.58 9.87
N ALA A 170 -24.23 -12.35 9.29
CA ALA A 170 -24.82 -12.02 8.01
C ALA A 170 -26.04 -11.15 8.31
N SER A 171 -25.90 -9.83 8.23
CA SER A 171 -27.07 -8.94 8.16
C SER A 171 -27.12 -8.36 6.75
N ALA A 172 -28.23 -8.62 6.06
CA ALA A 172 -28.59 -7.91 4.85
C ALA A 172 -28.57 -6.39 5.14
N HIS A 173 -28.00 -5.65 4.20
CA HIS A 173 -27.87 -4.19 4.22
C HIS A 173 -29.25 -3.52 4.40
N VAL A 174 -29.39 -2.69 5.44
CA VAL A 174 -30.52 -1.76 5.59
C VAL A 174 -29.99 -0.35 5.31
N PRO A 175 -30.39 0.29 4.19
CA PRO A 175 -29.98 1.65 3.89
C PRO A 175 -30.31 2.61 5.04
N GLY A 176 -29.31 3.39 5.49
CA GLY A 176 -29.49 4.42 6.53
C GLY A 176 -29.09 4.02 7.95
N THR A 177 -28.58 2.80 8.18
CA THR A 177 -28.02 2.43 9.49
C THR A 177 -26.60 2.96 9.64
N THR A 178 -26.36 3.74 10.70
CA THR A 178 -25.01 4.07 11.17
C THR A 178 -24.31 2.79 11.63
N ARG A 179 -23.12 2.53 11.09
CA ARG A 179 -22.25 1.41 11.47
C ARG A 179 -21.15 1.92 12.39
N GLU A 180 -21.00 1.33 13.56
CA GLU A 180 -19.90 1.66 14.48
C GLU A 180 -18.84 0.57 14.41
N LEU A 181 -17.58 0.97 14.25
CA LEU A 181 -16.42 0.09 14.25
C LEU A 181 -15.43 0.55 15.31
N ASP A 182 -14.91 -0.37 16.09
CA ASP A 182 -13.85 -0.11 17.06
C ASP A 182 -12.53 -0.66 16.47
N LEU A 183 -11.65 0.23 16.01
CA LEU A 183 -10.48 -0.11 15.19
C LEU A 183 -9.16 0.23 15.87
N GLU A 184 -8.22 -0.71 15.84
CA GLU A 184 -6.82 -0.51 16.21
C GLU A 184 -6.04 0.06 15.01
N ALA A 185 -6.45 1.24 14.55
CA ALA A 185 -5.82 1.92 13.43
C ALA A 185 -5.73 3.43 13.66
N GLY A 186 -4.73 4.07 13.05
CA GLY A 186 -4.73 5.51 12.87
C GLY A 186 -5.82 5.91 11.87
N ILE A 187 -6.67 6.85 12.25
CA ILE A 187 -7.78 7.33 11.44
C ILE A 187 -7.51 8.77 11.02
N ILE A 188 -7.59 9.04 9.72
CA ILE A 188 -7.61 10.40 9.15
C ILE A 188 -8.99 10.57 8.53
N ASP A 189 -9.80 11.48 9.06
CA ASP A 189 -11.16 11.73 8.58
C ASP A 189 -11.30 13.18 8.12
N THR A 190 -11.74 13.39 6.88
CA THR A 190 -12.07 14.72 6.35
C THR A 190 -13.05 15.53 7.23
N ARG A 191 -13.94 14.89 8.00
CA ARG A 191 -14.83 15.58 8.94
C ARG A 191 -14.10 16.20 10.14
N ALA A 192 -12.87 15.77 10.42
CA ALA A 192 -12.02 16.32 11.47
C ALA A 192 -11.05 17.40 10.94
N LEU A 193 -11.17 17.79 9.66
CA LEU A 193 -10.23 18.68 8.97
C LEU A 193 -10.94 19.91 8.41
N ALA A 194 -10.32 21.08 8.57
CA ALA A 194 -10.57 22.28 7.77
C ALA A 194 -9.74 22.15 6.50
N ILE A 195 -10.40 22.20 5.34
CA ILE A 195 -9.78 22.01 4.03
C ILE A 195 -10.12 23.23 3.16
N ASP A 196 -9.10 23.94 2.71
CA ASP A 196 -9.23 25.04 1.74
C ASP A 196 -8.26 24.81 0.56
N ALA A 197 -8.29 25.71 -0.42
CA ALA A 197 -7.43 25.60 -1.62
C ALA A 197 -5.93 25.71 -1.30
N GLU A 198 -5.57 26.32 -0.17
CA GLU A 198 -4.19 26.61 0.24
C GLU A 198 -3.64 25.57 1.22
N GLY A 199 -4.49 24.79 1.87
CA GLY A 199 -4.04 23.76 2.79
C GLY A 199 -5.13 22.98 3.52
N VAL A 200 -4.66 22.14 4.43
CA VAL A 200 -5.49 21.32 5.32
C VAL A 200 -4.99 21.51 6.74
N SER A 201 -5.89 21.66 7.72
CA SER A 201 -5.57 21.73 9.15
C SER A 201 -6.63 20.99 9.98
N PRO A 202 -6.31 20.40 11.15
CA PRO A 202 -7.32 19.85 12.05
C PRO A 202 -8.34 20.89 12.52
N LEU A 203 -9.60 20.48 12.71
CA LEU A 203 -10.64 21.33 13.30
C LEU A 203 -10.54 21.44 14.83
N SER A 204 -9.86 20.51 15.50
CA SER A 204 -9.61 20.56 16.94
C SER A 204 -8.18 20.11 17.29
N GLU A 205 -7.66 20.61 18.42
CA GLU A 205 -6.39 20.16 19.00
C GLU A 205 -6.44 18.67 19.39
N THR A 206 -7.61 18.12 19.76
CA THR A 206 -7.81 16.67 19.94
C THR A 206 -7.74 15.88 18.63
N GLY A 207 -8.10 16.50 17.50
CA GLY A 207 -7.90 15.97 16.16
C GLY A 207 -6.44 15.96 15.70
N SER A 208 -5.52 16.56 16.47
CA SER A 208 -4.07 16.45 16.18
C SER A 208 -3.54 15.02 16.38
N GLY A 209 -4.26 14.16 17.13
CA GLY A 209 -3.96 12.73 17.31
C GLY A 209 -3.82 11.98 16.00
N VAL A 210 -4.47 12.47 14.93
CA VAL A 210 -4.36 12.02 13.54
C VAL A 210 -2.90 11.97 13.05
N TYR A 211 -2.03 12.86 13.57
CA TYR A 211 -0.63 12.99 13.15
C TYR A 211 0.41 12.37 14.08
N HIS A 212 0.10 12.02 15.32
CA HIS A 212 1.15 11.62 16.26
C HIS A 212 0.80 10.47 17.21
N ALA A 213 -0.45 9.97 17.17
CA ALA A 213 -0.90 8.85 18.01
C ALA A 213 -0.55 9.01 19.50
N GLY A 214 -0.53 10.25 20.02
CA GLY A 214 -0.22 10.56 21.41
C GLY A 214 1.28 10.58 21.79
N ARG A 215 2.21 10.34 20.85
CA ARG A 215 3.64 10.42 21.14
C ARG A 215 4.13 11.88 21.23
N ARG A 216 4.97 12.17 22.22
CA ARG A 216 5.69 13.44 22.35
C ARG A 216 7.12 13.28 21.86
N TRP A 217 7.69 14.35 21.31
CA TRP A 217 9.10 14.37 20.96
C TRP A 217 9.94 14.50 22.23
N GLU A 218 10.78 13.51 22.50
CA GLU A 218 11.54 13.40 23.74
C GLU A 218 12.78 14.33 23.77
N GLY A 219 13.12 14.94 22.63
CA GLY A 219 14.22 15.89 22.51
C GLY A 219 15.44 15.35 21.79
N ASP A 220 15.42 14.08 21.37
CA ASP A 220 16.46 13.50 20.52
C ASP A 220 16.58 14.28 19.21
N PRO A 221 17.79 14.63 18.76
CA PRO A 221 17.95 15.34 17.51
C PRO A 221 17.40 14.55 16.32
N VAL A 222 16.56 15.19 15.51
CA VAL A 222 16.00 14.63 14.27
C VAL A 222 16.41 15.52 13.12
N SER A 223 16.94 14.93 12.05
CA SER A 223 17.31 15.62 10.83
C SER A 223 16.51 15.07 9.65
N TRP A 224 16.15 15.95 8.72
CA TRP A 224 15.57 15.63 7.44
C TRP A 224 16.43 16.22 6.32
N ASP A 225 16.67 15.42 5.29
CA ASP A 225 17.32 15.84 4.06
C ASP A 225 16.31 15.71 2.91
N PHE A 226 15.89 16.85 2.34
CA PHE A 226 14.87 16.90 1.30
C PHE A 226 15.44 16.88 -0.11
N SER A 227 16.72 16.52 -0.26
CA SER A 227 17.32 16.25 -1.55
C SER A 227 17.02 14.82 -2.03
N LEU A 228 17.28 14.54 -3.31
CA LEU A 228 17.23 13.19 -3.88
C LEU A 228 18.15 12.19 -3.15
N GLU A 229 19.19 12.65 -2.45
CA GLU A 229 20.12 11.80 -1.69
C GLU A 229 19.60 11.50 -0.27
N GLY A 230 18.60 12.25 0.21
CA GLY A 230 18.07 12.19 1.56
C GLY A 230 17.17 11.00 1.89
N GLY A 231 17.01 10.03 0.97
CA GLY A 231 16.38 8.75 1.28
C GLY A 231 14.87 8.80 1.56
N GLY A 232 14.14 9.79 1.03
CA GLY A 232 12.68 9.84 1.06
C GLY A 232 12.05 10.67 2.18
N ASP A 233 12.79 11.58 2.80
CA ASP A 233 12.28 12.51 3.82
C ASP A 233 11.26 13.53 3.28
N SER A 234 11.18 13.73 1.97
CA SER A 234 10.14 14.58 1.35
C SER A 234 8.71 14.11 1.66
N GLN A 235 8.53 12.87 2.12
CA GLN A 235 7.24 12.35 2.62
C GLN A 235 6.62 13.18 3.76
N TYR A 236 7.43 13.95 4.51
CA TYR A 236 6.95 14.85 5.57
C TYR A 236 6.51 16.23 5.05
N LEU A 237 6.82 16.55 3.78
CA LEU A 237 6.54 17.83 3.17
C LEU A 237 5.09 17.90 2.65
N LEU A 238 4.40 18.97 3.02
CA LEU A 238 3.08 19.34 2.50
C LEU A 238 3.16 20.60 1.67
N GLY A 239 2.60 20.52 0.46
CA GLY A 239 2.55 21.65 -0.45
C GLY A 239 3.89 21.94 -1.11
N PHE A 240 4.72 20.92 -1.33
CA PHE A 240 5.98 20.96 -2.08
C PHE A 240 5.89 20.15 -3.39
N TYR A 241 6.82 20.40 -4.31
CA TYR A 241 7.07 19.57 -5.49
C TYR A 241 7.87 18.31 -5.11
N GLU A 242 8.17 17.47 -6.10
CA GLU A 242 9.12 16.37 -5.93
C GLU A 242 10.53 16.91 -5.65
N GLU A 243 11.32 16.09 -4.95
CA GLU A 243 12.68 16.42 -4.53
C GLU A 243 13.65 16.53 -5.71
N GLU A 244 14.57 17.50 -5.62
CA GLU A 244 15.65 17.74 -6.57
C GLU A 244 17.00 17.39 -5.90
N HIS A 245 18.11 17.43 -6.65
CA HIS A 245 19.43 17.05 -6.13
C HIS A 245 19.91 17.86 -4.92
N TRP A 246 19.32 19.03 -4.67
CA TRP A 246 19.71 19.93 -3.58
C TRP A 246 18.64 20.09 -2.49
N GLY A 247 17.38 19.74 -2.77
CA GLY A 247 16.24 20.08 -1.91
C GLY A 247 14.91 20.07 -2.65
N SER A 248 13.87 20.63 -2.02
CA SER A 248 12.52 20.68 -2.58
C SER A 248 11.94 22.10 -2.60
N TRP A 249 11.22 22.43 -3.68
CA TRP A 249 10.51 23.70 -3.81
C TRP A 249 9.07 23.61 -3.31
N SER A 250 8.61 24.63 -2.58
CA SER A 250 7.21 24.73 -2.21
C SER A 250 6.36 25.05 -3.43
N LYS A 251 5.24 24.33 -3.59
CA LYS A 251 4.21 24.51 -4.61
C LYS A 251 3.10 25.48 -4.18
N THR A 252 2.87 25.58 -2.88
CA THR A 252 1.78 26.39 -2.28
C THR A 252 2.34 27.59 -1.52
N ALA A 253 1.49 28.57 -1.20
CA ALA A 253 1.87 29.76 -0.42
C ALA A 253 1.95 29.47 1.10
N ARG A 254 1.38 28.33 1.53
CA ARG A 254 1.34 27.88 2.93
C ARG A 254 1.88 26.46 3.09
N PRO A 255 3.12 26.18 2.67
CA PRO A 255 3.68 24.85 2.81
C PRO A 255 3.95 24.54 4.29
N SER A 256 4.09 23.26 4.61
CA SER A 256 4.38 22.83 5.98
C SER A 256 5.11 21.50 6.03
N VAL A 257 5.74 21.22 7.16
CA VAL A 257 6.30 19.90 7.50
C VAL A 257 5.39 19.26 8.55
N ILE A 258 4.90 18.04 8.30
CA ILE A 258 4.15 17.25 9.29
C ILE A 258 5.12 16.46 10.14
N LEU A 259 4.88 16.40 11.45
CA LEU A 259 5.69 15.67 12.39
C LEU A 259 4.94 14.46 12.95
N PRO A 260 5.62 13.31 13.14
CA PRO A 260 5.01 12.11 13.71
C PRO A 260 4.87 12.15 15.24
N TRP A 261 5.22 13.28 15.87
CA TRP A 261 5.17 13.52 17.32
C TRP A 261 4.58 14.89 17.62
N LEU A 262 4.11 15.06 18.85
CA LEU A 262 3.77 16.36 19.43
C LEU A 262 5.07 17.04 19.92
N LEU A 263 5.39 18.20 19.37
CA LEU A 263 6.45 19.07 19.86
C LEU A 263 5.94 19.86 21.06
N THR A 264 6.71 19.84 22.15
CA THR A 264 6.44 20.63 23.37
C THR A 264 7.75 21.09 24.01
N GLY A 265 7.69 22.26 24.65
CA GLY A 265 8.79 22.87 25.37
C GLY A 265 9.85 23.52 24.47
N PRO A 266 11.04 23.80 25.04
CA PRO A 266 12.11 24.50 24.34
C PRO A 266 12.72 23.64 23.23
N LEU A 267 12.88 24.22 22.05
CA LEU A 267 13.53 23.57 20.90
C LEU A 267 14.29 24.56 20.04
N VAL A 268 15.24 24.04 19.27
CA VAL A 268 15.93 24.76 18.19
C VAL A 268 15.62 24.07 16.87
N LEU A 269 15.14 24.86 15.91
CA LEU A 269 14.92 24.49 14.53
C LEU A 269 16.06 25.04 13.69
N ASP A 270 16.93 24.16 13.19
CA ASP A 270 17.89 24.50 12.16
C ASP A 270 17.25 24.21 10.78
N LEU A 271 17.38 25.12 9.83
CA LEU A 271 16.81 24.97 8.49
C LEU A 271 17.75 25.53 7.43
N GLU A 272 17.81 24.87 6.28
CA GLU A 272 18.59 25.29 5.12
C GLU A 272 17.65 25.64 3.97
N VAL A 273 17.57 26.93 3.64
CA VAL A 273 16.53 27.47 2.76
C VAL A 273 17.08 28.45 1.72
N GLN A 274 16.33 28.58 0.62
CA GLN A 274 16.52 29.58 -0.42
C GLN A 274 15.19 30.04 -1.00
N ALA A 275 15.18 31.19 -1.66
CA ALA A 275 14.04 31.69 -2.41
C ALA A 275 14.36 31.90 -3.88
N TYR A 276 13.30 32.09 -4.67
CA TYR A 276 13.36 32.33 -6.10
C TYR A 276 12.43 33.50 -6.47
N GLY A 277 12.85 34.32 -7.44
CA GLY A 277 12.06 35.42 -7.97
C GLY A 277 11.55 36.38 -6.89
N ASP A 278 10.24 36.66 -6.91
CA ASP A 278 9.58 37.63 -6.01
C ASP A 278 9.53 37.19 -4.53
N ASN A 279 10.05 36.01 -4.21
CA ASN A 279 10.20 35.54 -2.83
C ASN A 279 11.58 35.87 -2.23
N VAL A 280 12.54 36.35 -3.03
CA VAL A 280 13.84 36.81 -2.53
C VAL A 280 13.64 38.07 -1.68
N ASP A 281 14.35 38.16 -0.56
CA ASP A 281 14.27 39.24 0.43
C ASP A 281 12.89 39.41 1.10
N ARG A 282 12.00 38.42 0.92
CA ARG A 282 10.69 38.40 1.54
C ARG A 282 10.76 37.87 2.97
N GLU A 283 9.93 38.42 3.85
CA GLU A 283 9.80 37.92 5.22
C GLU A 283 9.04 36.58 5.23
N LEU A 284 9.73 35.53 5.65
CA LEU A 284 9.16 34.22 5.94
C LEU A 284 8.78 34.15 7.40
N ARG A 285 7.52 33.83 7.68
CA ARG A 285 7.04 33.52 9.02
C ARG A 285 6.99 32.01 9.20
N ILE A 286 7.65 31.51 10.24
CA ILE A 286 7.72 30.09 10.58
C ILE A 286 6.94 29.91 11.88
N VAL A 287 5.89 29.09 11.83
CA VAL A 287 4.97 28.90 12.94
C VAL A 287 4.99 27.45 13.40
N ILE A 288 5.15 27.26 14.71
CA ILE A 288 5.03 25.97 15.41
C ILE A 288 4.00 26.15 16.52
N GLY A 289 2.80 25.60 16.32
CA GLY A 289 1.67 25.81 17.23
C GLY A 289 1.29 27.30 17.26
N ARG A 290 1.41 27.93 18.42
CA ARG A 290 1.14 29.36 18.61
C ARG A 290 2.41 30.23 18.58
N CYS A 291 3.58 29.62 18.41
CA CYS A 291 4.86 30.32 18.39
C CYS A 291 5.24 30.68 16.96
N GLU A 292 5.75 31.91 16.75
CA GLU A 292 6.18 32.40 15.45
C GLU A 292 7.64 32.89 15.54
N GLN A 293 8.44 32.54 14.53
CA GLN A 293 9.74 33.13 14.26
C GLN A 293 9.76 33.70 12.84
N ARG A 294 10.70 34.62 12.58
CA ARG A 294 10.79 35.31 11.29
C ARG A 294 12.22 35.28 10.76
N LEU A 295 12.35 35.13 9.44
CA LEU A 295 13.61 35.31 8.73
C LEU A 295 13.37 35.98 7.37
N ILE A 296 14.42 36.59 6.83
CA ILE A 296 14.42 37.11 5.46
C ILE A 296 14.97 36.05 4.51
N LEU A 297 14.22 35.74 3.46
CA LEU A 297 14.55 34.67 2.53
C LEU A 297 15.76 35.02 1.64
N PRO A 298 16.81 34.20 1.62
CA PRO A 298 18.00 34.48 0.83
C PRO A 298 17.83 34.04 -0.64
N ALA A 299 18.50 34.73 -1.56
CA ALA A 299 18.57 34.34 -2.98
C ALA A 299 19.40 33.08 -3.25
N SER A 300 20.18 32.63 -2.27
CA SER A 300 21.03 31.45 -2.33
C SER A 300 20.82 30.62 -1.07
N LEU A 301 21.09 29.32 -1.15
CA LEU A 301 20.96 28.42 -0.02
C LEU A 301 21.75 28.92 1.20
N ARG A 302 21.05 29.11 2.34
CA ARG A 302 21.66 29.48 3.63
C ARG A 302 20.99 28.75 4.78
N ARG A 303 21.78 28.56 5.85
CA ARG A 303 21.32 27.96 7.10
C ARG A 303 20.91 29.02 8.12
N PHE A 304 19.84 28.73 8.84
CA PHE A 304 19.32 29.52 9.95
C PHE A 304 19.04 28.60 11.13
N SER A 305 19.19 29.13 12.35
CA SER A 305 18.87 28.44 13.60
C SER A 305 17.90 29.31 14.40
N LEU A 306 16.72 28.77 14.70
CA LEU A 306 15.62 29.49 15.34
C LEU A 306 15.19 28.78 16.62
N ALA A 307 15.13 29.51 17.73
CA ALA A 307 14.66 28.98 19.00
C ALA A 307 13.13 29.15 19.12
N PHE A 308 12.46 28.12 19.61
CA PHE A 308 11.02 28.13 19.90
C PHE A 308 10.77 27.62 21.32
N GLU A 309 9.78 28.21 21.98
CA GLU A 309 9.24 27.75 23.27
C GLU A 309 7.82 27.27 23.04
N VAL A 310 7.65 26.02 22.61
CA VAL A 310 6.33 25.50 22.23
C VAL A 310 5.52 25.19 23.51
N PRO A 311 4.29 25.70 23.68
CA PRO A 311 3.54 25.49 24.90
C PRO A 311 3.09 24.03 25.07
N GLU A 312 2.51 23.69 26.22
CA GLU A 312 2.14 22.31 26.57
C GLU A 312 1.01 21.72 25.71
N ASP A 313 0.20 22.58 25.08
CA ASP A 313 -0.80 22.18 24.07
C ASP A 313 -0.13 21.63 22.79
N GLY A 314 1.12 22.01 22.56
CA GLY A 314 2.04 21.40 21.61
C GLY A 314 1.70 21.67 20.15
N ALA A 315 2.53 21.12 19.25
CA ALA A 315 2.34 21.23 17.81
C ALA A 315 2.83 20.00 17.05
N THR A 316 2.15 19.64 15.97
CA THR A 316 2.53 18.52 15.08
C THR A 316 3.00 18.99 13.71
N ARG A 317 3.17 20.31 13.52
CA ARG A 317 3.51 20.91 12.23
C ARG A 317 4.44 22.09 12.39
N ILE A 318 5.31 22.24 11.40
CA ILE A 318 6.09 23.46 11.15
C ILE A 318 5.49 24.09 9.91
N GLN A 319 4.91 25.28 10.05
CA GLN A 319 4.17 25.95 8.99
C GLN A 319 4.93 27.18 8.50
N PHE A 320 4.91 27.39 7.19
CA PHE A 320 5.59 28.50 6.54
C PHE A 320 4.55 29.43 5.92
N TYR A 321 4.68 30.73 6.19
CA TYR A 321 3.79 31.76 5.67
C TYR A 321 4.59 32.94 5.11
N GLY A 322 3.90 33.76 4.32
CA GLY A 322 4.48 34.97 3.72
C GLY A 322 5.04 34.74 2.32
N LEU A 323 4.76 33.60 1.68
CA LEU A 323 5.24 33.25 0.34
C LEU A 323 4.26 33.70 -0.75
N ALA A 324 4.78 34.05 -1.92
CA ALA A 324 4.01 34.09 -3.17
C ALA A 324 4.03 32.72 -3.85
N ALA A 325 2.85 32.21 -4.16
CA ALA A 325 2.65 31.02 -5.00
C ALA A 325 2.26 31.41 -6.43
N ILE A 326 3.02 32.33 -7.02
CA ILE A 326 2.84 32.78 -8.40
C ILE A 326 4.15 32.52 -9.12
N ALA A 327 4.08 32.02 -10.35
CA ALA A 327 5.27 31.88 -11.18
C ALA A 327 5.88 33.27 -11.43
N ALA A 328 7.18 33.41 -11.19
CA ALA A 328 7.86 34.69 -11.36
C ALA A 328 7.75 35.17 -12.82
N SER A 329 7.37 36.43 -13.01
CA SER A 329 7.18 37.00 -14.34
C SER A 329 8.48 36.95 -15.15
N GLY A 330 8.45 36.34 -16.34
CA GLY A 330 9.63 36.18 -17.21
C GLY A 330 10.63 35.10 -16.78
N ALA A 331 10.31 34.30 -15.75
CA ALA A 331 11.15 33.19 -15.33
C ALA A 331 11.16 32.04 -16.36
N ARG A 332 12.30 31.34 -16.45
CA ARG A 332 12.43 30.11 -17.24
C ARG A 332 11.70 28.93 -16.61
N ASP A 333 11.54 28.95 -15.29
CA ASP A 333 10.75 27.97 -14.56
C ASP A 333 9.34 28.54 -14.33
N HIS A 334 8.34 27.83 -14.86
CA HIS A 334 6.93 28.22 -14.78
C HIS A 334 6.23 27.69 -13.52
N ARG A 335 6.94 26.94 -12.66
CA ARG A 335 6.39 26.48 -11.39
C ARG A 335 6.19 27.65 -10.42
N THR A 336 5.26 27.48 -9.51
CA THR A 336 5.08 28.36 -8.35
C THR A 336 6.17 28.06 -7.32
N LEU A 337 7.31 28.76 -7.37
CA LEU A 337 8.47 28.48 -6.51
C LEU A 337 8.50 29.42 -5.29
N GLY A 338 7.91 28.98 -4.18
CA GLY A 338 7.82 29.77 -2.95
C GLY A 338 9.09 29.71 -2.10
N LEU A 339 9.24 28.61 -1.37
CA LEU A 339 10.34 28.30 -0.46
C LEU A 339 11.11 27.10 -0.99
N GLY A 340 12.41 27.25 -1.19
CA GLY A 340 13.32 26.14 -1.38
C GLY A 340 13.80 25.65 -0.02
N LEU A 341 13.59 24.38 0.29
CA LEU A 341 13.96 23.76 1.55
C LEU A 341 14.86 22.55 1.27
N ALA A 342 16.13 22.65 1.67
CA ALA A 342 17.12 21.60 1.48
C ALA A 342 17.16 20.63 2.67
N SER A 343 17.23 21.16 3.88
CA SER A 343 17.32 20.34 5.09
C SER A 343 16.65 21.02 6.28
N LEU A 344 16.26 20.21 7.26
CA LEU A 344 15.68 20.64 8.53
C LEU A 344 16.24 19.79 9.66
N ARG A 345 16.55 20.39 10.80
CA ARG A 345 16.95 19.67 12.01
C ARG A 345 16.25 20.24 13.23
N LEU A 346 15.66 19.35 14.03
CA LEU A 346 15.11 19.65 15.34
C LEU A 346 16.06 19.13 16.42
N ARG A 347 16.30 19.94 17.45
CA ARG A 347 17.11 19.56 18.61
C ARG A 347 16.72 20.38 19.83
N ARG A 348 17.03 19.89 21.03
CA ARG A 348 16.91 20.70 22.25
C ARG A 348 18.00 21.80 22.27
N PRO A 349 17.78 22.92 22.97
CA PRO A 349 18.83 23.90 23.20
C PRO A 349 20.03 23.29 23.93
N GLU A 350 21.21 23.88 23.74
CA GLU A 350 22.43 23.44 24.42
C GLU A 350 22.26 23.55 25.95
N GLY A 351 22.62 22.50 26.69
CA GLY A 351 22.46 22.42 28.16
C GLY A 351 21.22 21.68 28.66
N SER A 352 20.28 21.33 27.79
CA SER A 352 19.19 20.37 28.07
C SER A 352 19.59 18.98 27.59
N GLY A 353 19.93 18.07 28.52
CA GLY A 353 20.61 16.79 28.27
C GLY A 353 19.89 15.78 27.36
N GLY A 354 19.95 15.99 26.04
CA GLY A 354 19.63 14.99 25.01
C GLY A 354 20.88 14.25 24.52
N SER A 355 20.72 12.98 24.15
CA SER A 355 21.80 12.16 23.57
C SER A 355 22.28 12.72 22.23
N ALA A 356 23.59 12.67 21.98
CA ALA A 356 24.24 13.26 20.80
C ALA A 356 24.19 12.40 19.53
N ALA A 357 23.59 11.21 19.58
CA ALA A 357 23.45 10.35 18.40
C ALA A 357 22.20 10.73 17.60
N PRO A 358 22.30 11.05 16.30
CA PRO A 358 21.13 11.21 15.45
C PRO A 358 20.39 9.88 15.37
N SER A 359 19.14 9.84 15.83
CA SER A 359 18.24 8.75 15.45
C SER A 359 17.59 9.12 14.13
N THR A 360 17.61 8.22 13.15
CA THR A 360 16.68 8.32 12.02
C THR A 360 15.28 8.32 12.60
N ALA A 361 14.39 9.19 12.09
CA ALA A 361 13.04 9.38 12.61
C ALA A 361 12.36 8.02 12.84
N ALA A 362 12.35 7.56 14.10
CA ALA A 362 12.20 6.15 14.39
C ALA A 362 10.83 5.64 13.93
N THR A 363 10.88 4.90 12.83
CA THR A 363 9.89 3.96 12.30
C THR A 363 9.60 2.92 13.37
N GLY A 364 8.50 3.09 14.09
CA GLY A 364 8.00 2.12 15.06
C GLY A 364 6.52 1.90 14.84
N LEU A 365 6.17 0.65 14.52
CA LEU A 365 4.82 0.11 14.39
C LEU A 365 3.90 0.66 15.48
N ILE A 366 2.83 1.31 15.04
CA ILE A 366 1.82 1.90 15.91
C ILE A 366 0.92 0.74 16.40
N ASN A 367 0.99 0.39 17.69
CA ASN A 367 -0.18 -0.15 18.36
C ASN A 367 -1.13 1.03 18.55
N ALA A 368 -2.00 1.27 17.57
CA ALA A 368 -2.96 2.36 17.66
C ALA A 368 -3.95 2.02 18.77
N ALA A 369 -4.20 2.95 19.69
CA ALA A 369 -5.31 2.82 20.62
C ALA A 369 -6.60 2.56 19.82
N VAL A 370 -7.49 1.74 20.37
CA VAL A 370 -8.80 1.48 19.76
C VAL A 370 -9.52 2.80 19.57
N GLN A 371 -9.83 3.14 18.32
CA GLN A 371 -10.57 4.34 17.93
C GLN A 371 -11.92 3.95 17.36
N ARG A 372 -12.96 4.66 17.79
CA ARG A 372 -14.32 4.46 17.29
C ARG A 372 -14.52 5.22 15.98
N LEU A 373 -14.93 4.49 14.94
CA LEU A 373 -15.30 5.02 13.64
C LEU A 373 -16.79 4.81 13.39
N GLN A 374 -17.53 5.89 13.15
CA GLN A 374 -18.91 5.82 12.69
C GLN A 374 -18.97 5.99 11.17
N LEU A 375 -19.60 5.05 10.47
CA LEU A 375 -19.82 5.07 9.02
C LEU A 375 -21.32 5.15 8.69
N ASP A 376 -21.70 6.21 7.98
CA ASP A 376 -23.05 6.51 7.56
C ASP A 376 -23.17 6.60 6.02
N GLY A 377 -24.39 6.41 5.51
CA GLY A 377 -24.69 6.51 4.09
C GLY A 377 -24.14 5.36 3.24
N THR A 378 -23.60 5.64 2.05
CA THR A 378 -22.97 4.61 1.20
C THR A 378 -21.46 4.61 1.42
N VAL A 379 -20.90 3.44 1.74
CA VAL A 379 -19.48 3.24 2.05
C VAL A 379 -18.80 2.51 0.91
N TYR A 380 -17.79 3.16 0.35
CA TYR A 380 -16.88 2.62 -0.63
C TYR A 380 -15.56 2.33 0.05
N THR A 381 -14.98 1.15 -0.12
CA THR A 381 -13.72 0.79 0.55
C THR A 381 -12.68 0.33 -0.46
N SER A 382 -11.43 0.71 -0.25
CA SER A 382 -10.30 0.11 -0.94
C SER A 382 -9.18 -0.23 0.04
N VAL A 383 -8.45 -1.31 -0.24
CA VAL A 383 -7.33 -1.79 0.57
C VAL A 383 -6.11 -1.91 -0.33
N PHE A 384 -5.09 -1.09 -0.10
CA PHE A 384 -3.93 -1.03 -0.99
C PHE A 384 -2.66 -0.55 -0.29
N ASN A 385 -1.51 -0.74 -0.94
CA ASN A 385 -0.24 -0.16 -0.53
C ASN A 385 -0.08 1.19 -1.26
N PRO A 386 0.01 2.34 -0.57
CA PRO A 386 0.03 3.66 -1.20
C PRO A 386 1.32 3.99 -1.96
N VAL A 387 2.44 3.32 -1.66
CA VAL A 387 3.71 3.52 -2.41
C VAL A 387 3.79 2.66 -3.67
N ASP A 388 2.90 1.68 -3.80
CA ASP A 388 2.79 0.89 -5.01
C ASP A 388 2.07 1.72 -6.09
N GLY A 389 2.86 2.35 -6.96
CA GLY A 389 2.36 3.21 -8.04
C GLY A 389 1.35 2.53 -8.96
N ARG A 390 1.26 1.20 -8.96
CA ARG A 390 0.27 0.45 -9.74
C ARG A 390 -1.14 0.60 -9.21
N LYS A 391 -1.36 0.96 -7.94
CA LYS A 391 -2.71 0.98 -7.33
C LYS A 391 -3.56 2.17 -7.79
N ASN A 392 -2.93 3.20 -8.35
CA ASN A 392 -3.57 4.39 -8.92
C ASN A 392 -4.64 5.03 -8.00
N TRP A 393 -4.33 5.12 -6.70
CA TRP A 393 -5.29 5.59 -5.71
C TRP A 393 -5.62 7.08 -5.81
N GLU A 394 -4.83 7.86 -6.55
CA GLU A 394 -5.11 9.27 -6.82
C GLU A 394 -6.35 9.43 -7.71
N ASP A 395 -6.45 8.65 -8.78
CA ASP A 395 -7.63 8.64 -9.65
C ASP A 395 -8.87 8.17 -8.87
N MET A 396 -8.71 7.18 -7.98
CA MET A 396 -9.77 6.73 -7.06
C MET A 396 -10.33 7.89 -6.24
N VAL A 397 -9.46 8.62 -5.53
CA VAL A 397 -9.87 9.73 -4.65
C VAL A 397 -10.45 10.88 -5.46
N THR A 398 -9.80 11.27 -6.55
CA THR A 398 -10.24 12.41 -7.36
C THR A 398 -11.59 12.12 -8.04
N ALA A 399 -11.78 10.96 -8.65
CA ALA A 399 -13.05 10.58 -9.27
C ALA A 399 -14.19 10.47 -8.24
N PHE A 400 -13.91 9.95 -7.05
CA PHE A 400 -14.88 9.92 -5.95
C PHE A 400 -15.32 11.32 -5.52
N CYS A 401 -14.37 12.22 -5.27
CA CYS A 401 -14.66 13.60 -4.91
C CYS A 401 -15.43 14.34 -6.01
N TRP A 402 -15.17 14.06 -7.28
CA TRP A 402 -15.91 14.65 -8.39
C TRP A 402 -17.29 14.04 -8.59
N ALA A 403 -17.48 12.75 -8.30
CA ALA A 403 -18.79 12.09 -8.36
C ALA A 403 -19.72 12.59 -7.25
N PHE A 404 -19.21 12.72 -6.03
CA PHE A 404 -20.03 13.00 -4.84
C PHE A 404 -19.71 14.34 -4.18
N ARG A 405 -19.20 15.30 -4.95
CA ARG A 405 -18.70 16.60 -4.47
C ARG A 405 -19.58 17.24 -3.41
N ASP A 406 -20.90 17.18 -3.55
CA ASP A 406 -21.84 17.86 -2.66
C ASP A 406 -22.61 16.92 -1.70
N ASP A 407 -22.35 15.60 -1.70
CA ASP A 407 -23.07 14.62 -0.88
C ASP A 407 -22.24 14.10 0.31
N PRO A 408 -22.49 14.58 1.55
CA PRO A 408 -21.76 14.15 2.74
C PRO A 408 -22.09 12.74 3.23
N ARG A 409 -23.05 12.05 2.60
CA ARG A 409 -23.45 10.67 2.91
C ARG A 409 -22.72 9.65 2.04
N LYS A 410 -21.78 10.08 1.21
CA LYS A 410 -20.90 9.18 0.44
C LYS A 410 -19.55 9.18 1.12
N THR A 411 -19.12 8.00 1.57
CA THR A 411 -17.87 7.81 2.29
C THR A 411 -16.92 6.92 1.50
N LEU A 412 -15.70 7.37 1.25
CA LEU A 412 -14.59 6.55 0.72
C LEU A 412 -13.63 6.22 1.85
N VAL A 413 -13.50 4.94 2.17
CA VAL A 413 -12.56 4.38 3.15
C VAL A 413 -11.32 3.86 2.42
N LEU A 414 -10.16 4.39 2.76
CA LEU A 414 -8.86 4.00 2.20
C LEU A 414 -8.05 3.29 3.27
N LYS A 415 -8.04 1.96 3.26
CA LYS A 415 -7.17 1.18 4.14
C LYS A 415 -5.78 1.08 3.51
N MET A 416 -4.82 1.76 4.12
CA MET A 416 -3.40 1.74 3.73
C MET A 416 -2.66 0.57 4.37
N SER A 417 -2.02 -0.27 3.55
CA SER A 417 -1.19 -1.42 3.95
C SER A 417 0.29 -1.09 3.82
N HIS A 418 0.75 -0.13 4.62
CA HIS A 418 2.14 0.26 4.76
C HIS A 418 2.43 0.53 6.25
N HIS A 419 3.67 0.28 6.71
CA HIS A 419 4.04 0.48 8.13
C HIS A 419 4.30 1.96 8.46
N ASN A 420 4.79 2.72 7.48
CA ASN A 420 5.07 4.15 7.60
C ASN A 420 3.90 4.97 7.00
N ARG A 421 3.26 5.80 7.82
CA ARG A 421 2.13 6.67 7.43
C ARG A 421 2.55 7.84 6.54
N SER A 422 3.77 8.35 6.73
CA SER A 422 4.23 9.55 6.04
C SER A 422 4.29 9.36 4.52
N THR A 423 4.42 8.11 4.05
CA THR A 423 4.50 7.76 2.62
C THR A 423 3.28 8.16 1.79
N PHE A 424 2.12 8.40 2.40
CA PHE A 424 0.90 8.75 1.68
C PHE A 424 0.23 10.02 2.19
N LEU A 425 0.43 10.35 3.47
CA LEU A 425 -0.31 11.42 4.13
C LEU A 425 -0.10 12.78 3.47
N GLY A 426 1.14 13.10 3.12
CA GLY A 426 1.49 14.36 2.45
C GLY A 426 0.69 14.56 1.16
N LYS A 427 0.72 13.52 0.33
CA LYS A 427 0.05 13.49 -0.97
C LYS A 427 -1.48 13.49 -0.85
N LEU A 428 -2.03 12.76 0.11
CA LEU A 428 -3.47 12.72 0.36
C LEU A 428 -4.03 14.07 0.79
N LEU A 429 -3.36 14.77 1.72
CA LEU A 429 -3.78 16.10 2.16
C LEU A 429 -3.65 17.14 1.04
N LEU A 430 -2.63 17.02 0.20
CA LEU A 430 -2.49 17.87 -0.99
C LEU A 430 -3.61 17.62 -2.02
N LEU A 431 -4.08 16.38 -2.18
CA LEU A 431 -5.27 16.11 -3.00
C LEU A 431 -6.50 16.77 -2.39
N PHE A 432 -6.69 16.70 -1.07
CA PHE A 432 -7.84 17.34 -0.41
C PHE A 432 -7.87 18.85 -0.66
N SER A 433 -6.75 19.56 -0.52
CA SER A 433 -6.72 21.00 -0.79
C SER A 433 -7.03 21.32 -2.26
N ARG A 434 -6.45 20.57 -3.21
CA ARG A 434 -6.71 20.74 -4.65
C ARG A 434 -8.15 20.43 -5.06
N LEU A 435 -8.82 19.54 -4.32
CA LEU A 435 -10.21 19.13 -4.60
C LEU A 435 -11.22 20.02 -3.89
N SER A 436 -10.79 20.90 -2.97
CA SER A 436 -11.66 21.82 -2.24
C SER A 436 -12.41 22.79 -3.18
N PRO A 437 -13.68 23.12 -2.91
CA PRO A 437 -14.53 22.58 -1.84
C PRO A 437 -15.18 21.24 -2.24
N PHE A 438 -15.23 20.30 -1.30
CA PHE A 438 -16.02 19.06 -1.41
C PHE A 438 -16.63 18.70 -0.05
N ARG A 439 -17.75 17.98 -0.07
CA ARG A 439 -18.56 17.59 1.10
C ARG A 439 -18.62 16.08 1.31
N CYS A 440 -18.36 15.26 0.30
CA CYS A 440 -18.21 13.82 0.50
C CYS A 440 -17.09 13.50 1.50
N ARG A 441 -17.24 12.38 2.19
CA ARG A 441 -16.34 12.01 3.28
C ARG A 441 -15.24 11.09 2.77
N ILE A 442 -14.00 11.35 3.15
CA ILE A 442 -12.88 10.44 2.98
C ILE A 442 -12.32 10.08 4.35
N VAL A 443 -12.13 8.78 4.58
CA VAL A 443 -11.54 8.21 5.79
C VAL A 443 -10.33 7.37 5.38
N ALA A 444 -9.11 7.75 5.77
CA ALA A 444 -7.95 6.88 5.60
C ALA A 444 -7.64 6.14 6.91
N LEU A 445 -7.50 4.82 6.80
CA LEU A 445 -7.14 3.92 7.89
C LEU A 445 -5.69 3.47 7.70
N HIS A 446 -4.85 3.71 8.70
CA HIS A 446 -3.44 3.33 8.69
C HIS A 446 -3.12 2.40 9.86
N GLY A 447 -2.50 1.27 9.57
CA GLY A 447 -2.14 0.26 10.56
C GLY A 447 -2.53 -1.15 10.11
N PHE A 448 -2.10 -2.13 10.89
CA PHE A 448 -2.57 -3.49 10.74
C PHE A 448 -3.96 -3.61 11.37
N LEU A 449 -4.93 -4.12 10.61
CA LEU A 449 -6.24 -4.46 11.15
C LEU A 449 -6.25 -5.96 11.44
N PRO A 450 -6.51 -6.39 12.69
CA PRO A 450 -6.80 -7.78 13.00
C PRO A 450 -7.94 -8.33 12.15
N ASP A 451 -7.98 -9.64 11.97
CA ASP A 451 -8.95 -10.33 11.11
C ASP A 451 -10.41 -10.05 11.47
N GLN A 452 -10.70 -9.84 12.75
CA GLN A 452 -12.03 -9.44 13.19
C GLN A 452 -12.39 -8.03 12.70
N GLN A 453 -11.51 -7.05 12.94
CA GLN A 453 -11.74 -5.66 12.54
C GLN A 453 -11.77 -5.49 11.01
N LEU A 454 -10.97 -6.27 10.27
CA LEU A 454 -11.06 -6.30 8.81
C LEU A 454 -12.43 -6.83 8.35
N ARG A 455 -12.96 -7.89 8.99
CA ARG A 455 -14.32 -8.39 8.70
C ARG A 455 -15.41 -7.40 9.07
N GLU A 456 -15.26 -6.68 10.18
CA GLU A 456 -16.17 -5.59 10.55
C GLU A 456 -16.17 -4.49 9.49
N LEU A 457 -14.99 -4.11 8.97
CA LEU A 457 -14.86 -3.16 7.86
C LEU A 457 -15.52 -3.69 6.57
N MET A 458 -15.33 -4.97 6.24
CA MET A 458 -15.98 -5.59 5.08
C MET A 458 -17.49 -5.57 5.21
N SER A 459 -18.03 -5.95 6.37
CA SER A 459 -19.47 -5.89 6.69
C SER A 459 -20.03 -4.47 6.62
N ALA A 460 -19.21 -3.47 6.98
CA ALA A 460 -19.58 -2.07 6.89
C ALA A 460 -19.49 -1.48 5.48
N THR A 461 -18.96 -2.21 4.49
CA THR A 461 -18.69 -1.72 3.14
C THR A 461 -19.81 -2.08 2.17
N ASP A 462 -20.25 -1.11 1.37
CA ASP A 462 -21.28 -1.32 0.35
C ASP A 462 -20.67 -1.68 -1.02
N PHE A 463 -19.54 -1.05 -1.38
CA PHE A 463 -18.80 -1.36 -2.61
C PHE A 463 -17.28 -1.40 -2.37
N PHE A 464 -16.60 -2.37 -2.95
CA PHE A 464 -15.14 -2.37 -3.00
C PHE A 464 -14.67 -1.63 -4.25
N VAL A 465 -13.69 -0.73 -4.12
CA VAL A 465 -13.13 0.01 -5.26
C VAL A 465 -11.71 -0.43 -5.54
N ASN A 466 -11.44 -0.72 -6.81
CA ASN A 466 -10.11 -1.00 -7.31
C ASN A 466 -9.82 -0.18 -8.57
N THR A 467 -8.67 0.46 -8.60
CA THR A 467 -8.21 1.32 -9.71
C THR A 467 -6.85 0.89 -10.25
N SER A 468 -6.36 -0.28 -9.81
CA SER A 468 -5.03 -0.76 -10.17
C SER A 468 -4.80 -0.80 -11.69
N LEU A 469 -3.58 -0.50 -12.11
CA LEU A 469 -3.13 -0.57 -13.51
C LEU A 469 -2.85 -2.00 -13.97
N ALA A 470 -2.57 -2.89 -13.02
CA ALA A 470 -2.32 -4.30 -13.22
C ALA A 470 -2.40 -5.05 -11.87
N GLU A 471 -3.09 -6.19 -11.86
CA GLU A 471 -3.16 -7.10 -10.71
C GLU A 471 -2.89 -8.54 -11.11
N GLY A 472 -2.17 -9.27 -10.23
CA GLY A 472 -1.87 -10.69 -10.42
C GLY A 472 -3.00 -11.60 -9.93
N GLN A 473 -3.75 -11.14 -8.92
CA GLN A 473 -4.98 -11.76 -8.41
C GLN A 473 -5.85 -10.79 -7.58
N CYS A 474 -5.29 -9.70 -7.04
CA CYS A 474 -5.97 -8.74 -6.14
C CYS A 474 -6.69 -9.41 -4.94
N LEU A 475 -5.93 -9.91 -3.98
CA LEU A 475 -6.48 -10.60 -2.80
C LEU A 475 -7.57 -9.80 -2.06
N PRO A 476 -7.38 -8.50 -1.75
CA PRO A 476 -8.40 -7.77 -1.00
C PRO A 476 -9.73 -7.67 -1.75
N LEU A 477 -9.70 -7.47 -3.07
CA LEU A 477 -10.91 -7.45 -3.89
C LEU A 477 -11.67 -8.78 -3.81
N LEU A 478 -10.97 -9.91 -3.96
CA LEU A 478 -11.59 -11.24 -3.86
C LEU A 478 -12.13 -11.53 -2.45
N GLU A 479 -11.46 -11.07 -1.39
CA GLU A 479 -11.94 -11.20 -0.02
C GLU A 479 -13.27 -10.48 0.17
N PHE A 480 -13.37 -9.23 -0.28
CA PHE A 480 -14.63 -8.46 -0.19
C PHE A 480 -15.74 -9.06 -1.05
N MET A 481 -15.41 -9.53 -2.27
CA MET A 481 -16.37 -10.25 -3.10
C MET A 481 -16.87 -11.55 -2.44
N ALA A 482 -16.03 -12.25 -1.67
CA ALA A 482 -16.41 -13.46 -0.94
C ALA A 482 -17.52 -13.18 0.10
N GLU A 483 -17.42 -12.04 0.78
CA GLU A 483 -18.44 -11.51 1.72
C GLU A 483 -19.66 -10.92 1.00
N GLY A 484 -19.70 -10.97 -0.34
CA GLY A 484 -20.80 -10.48 -1.14
C GLY A 484 -20.78 -8.97 -1.37
N VAL A 485 -19.65 -8.29 -1.16
CA VAL A 485 -19.50 -6.87 -1.51
C VAL A 485 -19.22 -6.76 -3.02
N PRO A 486 -20.09 -6.11 -3.81
CA PRO A 486 -19.85 -5.90 -5.23
C PRO A 486 -18.69 -4.93 -5.48
N ALA A 487 -18.08 -5.00 -6.66
CA ALA A 487 -16.90 -4.20 -6.98
C ALA A 487 -17.19 -3.03 -7.94
N ILE A 488 -16.38 -1.97 -7.83
CA ILE A 488 -16.11 -0.99 -8.89
C ILE A 488 -14.65 -1.20 -9.26
N SER A 489 -14.41 -1.84 -10.40
CA SER A 489 -13.06 -2.31 -10.77
C SER A 489 -12.90 -2.39 -12.29
N PRO A 490 -11.70 -2.16 -12.83
CA PRO A 490 -11.39 -2.64 -14.17
C PRO A 490 -11.37 -4.18 -14.19
N ASP A 491 -11.52 -4.74 -15.39
CA ASP A 491 -11.48 -6.17 -15.68
C ASP A 491 -10.22 -6.58 -16.47
N HIS A 492 -9.14 -5.80 -16.44
CA HIS A 492 -7.91 -6.16 -17.13
C HIS A 492 -7.04 -7.17 -16.34
N THR A 493 -5.96 -7.66 -16.95
CA THR A 493 -4.99 -8.59 -16.35
C THR A 493 -5.67 -9.84 -15.74
N ALA A 494 -5.34 -10.22 -14.50
CA ALA A 494 -5.97 -11.34 -13.83
C ALA A 494 -7.45 -11.09 -13.48
N MET A 495 -7.87 -9.83 -13.32
CA MET A 495 -9.24 -9.47 -12.94
C MET A 495 -10.26 -9.86 -14.00
N ALA A 496 -9.85 -9.92 -15.28
CA ALA A 496 -10.65 -10.40 -16.41
C ALA A 496 -11.32 -11.76 -16.19
N THR A 497 -10.77 -12.56 -15.28
CA THR A 497 -11.27 -13.90 -14.99
C THR A 497 -12.45 -13.92 -14.02
N TYR A 498 -12.67 -12.85 -13.24
CA TYR A 498 -13.69 -12.84 -12.19
C TYR A 498 -14.49 -11.54 -12.09
N ILE A 499 -14.07 -10.43 -12.70
CA ILE A 499 -14.82 -9.17 -12.74
C ILE A 499 -15.67 -9.12 -14.01
N ASN A 500 -16.97 -8.83 -13.88
CA ASN A 500 -17.90 -8.66 -14.99
C ASN A 500 -19.16 -7.89 -14.56
N ASP A 501 -20.00 -7.51 -15.52
CA ASP A 501 -21.22 -6.71 -15.30
C ASP A 501 -22.26 -7.35 -14.36
N ARG A 502 -22.15 -8.66 -14.08
CA ARG A 502 -23.08 -9.35 -13.17
C ARG A 502 -22.70 -9.14 -11.71
N ASN A 503 -21.43 -8.88 -11.40
CA ASN A 503 -20.94 -8.77 -10.03
C ASN A 503 -20.29 -7.41 -9.71
N SER A 504 -20.12 -6.55 -10.72
CA SER A 504 -19.37 -5.31 -10.60
C SER A 504 -19.94 -4.19 -11.48
N TYR A 505 -19.57 -2.96 -11.18
CA TYR A 505 -19.51 -1.88 -12.18
C TYR A 505 -18.10 -1.88 -12.79
N VAL A 506 -18.00 -2.31 -14.06
CA VAL A 506 -16.71 -2.48 -14.73
C VAL A 506 -16.21 -1.14 -15.25
N VAL A 507 -15.03 -0.73 -14.78
CA VAL A 507 -14.36 0.50 -15.20
C VAL A 507 -13.55 0.22 -16.46
N ARG A 508 -13.78 1.00 -17.52
CA ARG A 508 -13.02 0.88 -18.76
C ARG A 508 -11.54 1.16 -18.54
N SER A 509 -10.70 0.48 -19.30
CA SER A 509 -9.27 0.72 -19.32
C SER A 509 -8.65 0.44 -20.70
N SER A 510 -7.49 1.03 -20.96
CA SER A 510 -6.74 0.86 -22.20
C SER A 510 -5.28 0.54 -21.91
N GLU A 511 -4.65 -0.23 -22.78
CA GLU A 511 -3.22 -0.56 -22.68
C GLU A 511 -2.32 0.69 -22.75
N GLN A 512 -1.24 0.68 -21.98
CA GLN A 512 -0.17 1.67 -22.03
C GLN A 512 1.21 1.00 -21.86
N PRO A 513 2.26 1.51 -22.54
CA PRO A 513 3.63 1.02 -22.33
C PRO A 513 4.04 1.09 -20.86
N HIS A 514 4.75 0.08 -20.39
CA HIS A 514 5.22 0.00 -19.01
C HIS A 514 6.61 -0.65 -18.91
N ILE A 515 7.26 -0.43 -17.78
CA ILE A 515 8.57 -1.00 -17.44
C ILE A 515 8.39 -2.31 -16.67
N TRP A 516 9.38 -3.20 -16.69
CA TRP A 516 9.41 -4.26 -15.68
C TRP A 516 9.75 -3.64 -14.33
N PRO A 517 8.97 -3.90 -13.25
CA PRO A 517 9.21 -3.27 -11.97
C PRO A 517 10.58 -3.54 -11.35
N ASN A 518 11.20 -4.67 -11.69
CA ASN A 518 12.50 -5.11 -11.21
C ASN A 518 13.67 -4.76 -12.15
N ASP A 519 13.42 -4.04 -13.25
CA ASP A 519 14.45 -3.64 -14.21
C ASP A 519 14.94 -2.21 -13.91
N PRO A 520 16.18 -2.04 -13.39
CA PRO A 520 16.72 -0.73 -13.03
C PRO A 520 16.93 0.18 -14.25
N ARG A 521 16.99 -0.39 -15.46
CA ARG A 521 17.13 0.37 -16.72
C ARG A 521 15.86 1.15 -17.06
N ARG A 522 14.72 0.82 -16.44
CA ARG A 522 13.40 1.44 -16.66
C ARG A 522 13.00 1.49 -18.14
N ALA A 523 13.36 0.44 -18.89
CA ALA A 523 13.03 0.34 -20.30
C ALA A 523 11.57 -0.12 -20.50
N TYR A 524 10.83 0.51 -21.42
CA TYR A 524 9.49 0.06 -21.77
C TYR A 524 9.56 -1.31 -22.47
N ARG A 525 9.15 -2.37 -21.77
CA ARG A 525 9.26 -3.78 -22.20
C ARG A 525 8.02 -4.61 -21.95
N THR A 526 7.03 -4.03 -21.27
CA THR A 526 5.78 -4.69 -20.90
C THR A 526 4.63 -3.68 -21.01
N VAL A 527 3.41 -4.12 -20.76
CA VAL A 527 2.19 -3.30 -20.83
C VAL A 527 1.48 -3.33 -19.49
N SER A 528 0.99 -2.15 -19.08
CA SER A 528 0.01 -1.99 -18.01
C SER A 528 -1.27 -1.38 -18.60
N HIS A 529 -2.30 -1.17 -17.78
CA HIS A 529 -3.56 -0.60 -18.24
C HIS A 529 -3.87 0.69 -17.52
N ARG A 530 -4.20 1.74 -18.27
CA ARG A 530 -4.71 3.00 -17.74
C ARG A 530 -6.23 2.94 -17.69
N ILE A 531 -6.83 3.25 -16.54
CA ILE A 531 -8.29 3.37 -16.43
C ILE A 531 -8.80 4.64 -17.11
N ASP A 532 -10.04 4.61 -17.60
CA ASP A 532 -10.78 5.80 -18.00
C ASP A 532 -11.32 6.49 -16.74
N TRP A 533 -10.76 7.66 -16.45
CA TRP A 533 -11.08 8.42 -15.25
C TRP A 533 -12.55 8.85 -15.17
N ASP A 534 -13.14 9.29 -16.29
CA ASP A 534 -14.54 9.73 -16.27
C ASP A 534 -15.49 8.53 -16.20
N ASP A 535 -15.11 7.38 -16.77
CA ASP A 535 -15.87 6.15 -16.61
C ASP A 535 -15.87 5.65 -15.16
N LEU A 536 -14.74 5.77 -14.44
CA LEU A 536 -14.69 5.53 -12.98
C LEU A 536 -15.67 6.44 -12.23
N ARG A 537 -15.67 7.75 -12.54
CA ARG A 537 -16.63 8.72 -11.97
C ARG A 537 -18.07 8.33 -12.25
N ARG A 538 -18.39 7.88 -13.47
CA ARG A 538 -19.74 7.40 -13.84
C ARG A 538 -20.11 6.10 -13.14
N CYS A 539 -19.15 5.19 -12.93
CA CYS A 539 -19.38 3.96 -12.17
C CYS A 539 -19.76 4.27 -10.71
N TYR A 540 -19.10 5.25 -10.08
CA TYR A 540 -19.51 5.75 -8.76
C TYR A 540 -20.95 6.30 -8.78
N LEU A 541 -21.29 7.16 -9.75
CA LEU A 541 -22.65 7.69 -9.85
C LEU A 541 -23.68 6.57 -10.06
N ALA A 542 -23.39 5.61 -10.93
CA ALA A 542 -24.27 4.47 -11.20
C ALA A 542 -24.44 3.56 -9.98
N SER A 543 -23.38 3.32 -9.20
CA SER A 543 -23.45 2.52 -7.98
C SER A 543 -24.27 3.20 -6.89
N ALA A 544 -24.28 4.53 -6.83
CA ALA A 544 -25.10 5.27 -5.87
C ALA A 544 -26.61 5.17 -6.15
N GLU A 545 -27.00 4.92 -7.41
CA GLU A 545 -28.39 4.77 -7.86
C GLU A 545 -28.81 3.29 -8.02
N VAL A 546 -28.02 2.35 -7.47
CA VAL A 546 -28.32 0.93 -7.55
C VAL A 546 -29.63 0.60 -6.83
N THR A 547 -30.50 -0.19 -7.46
CA THR A 547 -31.71 -0.70 -6.78
C THR A 547 -31.35 -1.84 -5.81
N PRO A 548 -32.11 -2.04 -4.72
CA PRO A 548 -31.86 -3.15 -3.78
C PRO A 548 -31.79 -4.53 -4.46
N ASP A 549 -32.70 -4.80 -5.39
CA ASP A 549 -32.73 -6.09 -6.12
C ASP A 549 -31.49 -6.29 -6.99
N ARG A 550 -31.04 -5.24 -7.68
CA ARG A 550 -29.82 -5.29 -8.49
C ARG A 550 -28.60 -5.47 -7.61
N TYR A 551 -28.51 -4.75 -6.49
CA TYR A 551 -27.41 -4.90 -5.54
C TYR A 551 -27.35 -6.33 -5.01
N GLN A 552 -28.49 -6.90 -4.60
CA GLN A 552 -28.56 -8.27 -4.10
C GLN A 552 -28.13 -9.30 -5.16
N ALA A 553 -28.53 -9.11 -6.42
CA ALA A 553 -28.07 -9.96 -7.52
C ALA A 553 -26.55 -9.84 -7.73
N MET A 554 -25.99 -8.63 -7.68
CA MET A 554 -24.55 -8.40 -7.79
C MET A 554 -23.77 -9.03 -6.64
N SER A 555 -24.26 -8.90 -5.41
CA SER A 555 -23.69 -9.48 -4.19
C SER A 555 -23.62 -11.02 -4.28
N GLN A 556 -24.72 -11.65 -4.72
CA GLN A 556 -24.78 -13.09 -4.92
C GLN A 556 -23.83 -13.56 -6.03
N ALA A 557 -23.74 -12.81 -7.12
CA ALA A 557 -22.83 -13.12 -8.22
C ALA A 557 -21.36 -13.01 -7.78
N ALA A 558 -20.99 -11.97 -7.03
CA ALA A 558 -19.65 -11.77 -6.50
C ALA A 558 -19.22 -12.94 -5.59
N SER A 559 -20.02 -13.26 -4.58
CA SER A 559 -19.68 -14.34 -3.64
C SER A 559 -19.68 -15.72 -4.30
N SER A 560 -20.56 -15.94 -5.28
CA SER A 560 -20.62 -17.22 -6.02
C SER A 560 -19.41 -17.42 -6.93
N GLU A 561 -18.93 -16.37 -7.58
CA GLU A 561 -17.71 -16.40 -8.41
C GLU A 561 -16.50 -16.83 -7.56
N VAL A 562 -16.31 -16.18 -6.41
CA VAL A 562 -15.21 -16.51 -5.49
C VAL A 562 -15.32 -17.93 -4.96
N ARG A 563 -16.49 -18.34 -4.45
CA ARG A 563 -16.71 -19.71 -3.94
C ARG A 563 -16.41 -20.78 -4.99
N ARG A 564 -16.77 -20.55 -6.26
CA ARG A 564 -16.63 -21.52 -7.33
C ARG A 564 -15.17 -21.69 -7.78
N HIS A 565 -14.40 -20.61 -7.82
CA HIS A 565 -13.09 -20.59 -8.47
C HIS A 565 -11.90 -20.47 -7.51
N TYR A 566 -12.11 -19.90 -6.32
CA TYR A 566 -11.03 -19.53 -5.39
C TYR A 566 -11.17 -20.17 -4.00
N SER A 567 -12.17 -21.02 -3.76
CA SER A 567 -12.33 -21.70 -2.48
C SER A 567 -11.16 -22.62 -2.12
N THR A 568 -10.92 -22.79 -0.81
CA THR A 568 -9.92 -23.70 -0.24
C THR A 568 -9.96 -25.10 -0.87
N ASP A 569 -11.15 -25.69 -1.01
CA ASP A 569 -11.30 -27.02 -1.61
C ASP A 569 -10.95 -27.04 -3.12
N ARG A 570 -11.32 -26.00 -3.87
CA ARG A 570 -10.94 -25.88 -5.28
C ARG A 570 -9.41 -25.84 -5.43
N VAL A 571 -8.76 -25.01 -4.62
CA VAL A 571 -7.30 -24.86 -4.60
C VAL A 571 -6.62 -26.16 -4.15
N TYR A 572 -7.14 -26.83 -3.12
CA TYR A 572 -6.66 -28.14 -2.67
C TYR A 572 -6.58 -29.16 -3.82
N ARG A 573 -7.65 -29.29 -4.61
CA ARG A 573 -7.69 -30.23 -5.73
C ARG A 573 -6.66 -29.88 -6.81
N GLN A 574 -6.49 -28.59 -7.13
CA GLN A 574 -5.51 -28.12 -8.11
C GLN A 574 -4.09 -28.35 -7.63
N LEU A 575 -3.78 -27.95 -6.39
CA LEU A 575 -2.46 -28.06 -5.80
C LEU A 575 -2.04 -29.52 -5.62
N ARG A 576 -2.95 -30.41 -5.19
CA ARG A 576 -2.71 -31.87 -5.15
C ARG A 576 -2.26 -32.43 -6.49
N ARG A 577 -2.89 -31.97 -7.59
CA ARG A 577 -2.53 -32.40 -8.95
C ARG A 577 -1.14 -31.90 -9.33
N VAL A 578 -0.82 -30.64 -9.04
CA VAL A 578 0.48 -30.05 -9.35
C VAL A 578 1.60 -30.72 -8.56
N LEU A 579 1.44 -30.88 -7.24
CA LEU A 579 2.45 -31.52 -6.39
C LEU A 579 2.73 -32.97 -6.81
N ARG A 580 1.70 -33.71 -7.22
CA ARG A 580 1.88 -35.06 -7.79
C ARG A 580 2.72 -35.04 -9.07
N LYS A 581 2.46 -34.10 -9.99
CA LYS A 581 3.25 -33.96 -11.23
C LYS A 581 4.69 -33.52 -10.91
N ALA A 582 4.88 -32.58 -9.99
CA ALA A 582 6.19 -32.08 -9.60
C ALA A 582 7.03 -33.17 -8.92
N SER A 583 6.48 -33.88 -7.92
CA SER A 583 7.19 -34.97 -7.22
C SER A 583 7.56 -36.16 -8.10
N ALA A 584 6.89 -36.33 -9.24
CA ALA A 584 7.18 -37.41 -10.20
C ALA A 584 8.32 -37.04 -11.16
N ARG A 585 8.69 -35.76 -11.25
CA ARG A 585 9.86 -35.34 -12.00
C ARG A 585 11.11 -35.67 -11.19
N ARG A 586 12.07 -36.34 -11.82
CA ARG A 586 13.41 -36.46 -11.23
C ARG A 586 13.98 -35.04 -11.16
N GLY A 587 14.48 -34.62 -9.99
CA GLY A 587 15.32 -33.44 -9.89
C GLY A 587 16.47 -33.54 -10.89
N ALA A 588 16.91 -32.38 -11.40
CA ALA A 588 17.94 -32.29 -12.43
C ALA A 588 19.23 -33.04 -12.03
#